data_AF-A0A2E8RAK0-F1
#
_entry.id   AF-A0A2E8RAK0-F1
#
_cell.length_a   1.000
_cell.length_b   1.000
_cell.length_c   1.000
_cell.angle_alpha   90.00
_cell.angle_beta   90.00
_cell.angle_gamma   90.00
#
_symmetry.space_group_name_H-M   'P 1'
#
loop_
_entity.id
_entity.type
_entity.pdbx_description
1 polymer ?
#
loop_
_entity_poly.entity_id
_entity_poly.type
_entity_poly.pdbx_seq_one_letter_code
_entity_poly.pdbx_strand_id
1 'polypeptide(L)'
;MDNKILQNLIVSNMSSEVNLRPLSGFKMDFSANPDFDKFFFAASCDCGTSALLSLEVSIHKTDDEINKALPSLIEKLQNQEKSFRSMNCTMHGMMRKGFIEDTK
;
A
#
# COMPACT_ATOMS: atom_id res chain seq x y z
N MET A 1 -13.35 2.98 14.63
CA MET A 1 -13.39 1.57 14.20
C MET A 1 -12.12 0.88 14.67
N ASP A 2 -12.17 -0.38 15.11
CA ASP A 2 -10.95 -1.14 15.47
C ASP A 2 -10.06 -1.41 14.24
N ASN A 3 -8.74 -1.28 14.40
CA ASN A 3 -7.78 -1.44 13.30
C ASN A 3 -7.80 -2.82 12.64
N LYS A 4 -8.02 -3.89 13.42
CA LYS A 4 -8.11 -5.24 12.85
C LYS A 4 -9.38 -5.39 12.02
N ILE A 5 -10.48 -4.81 12.48
CA ILE A 5 -11.74 -4.77 11.73
C ILE A 5 -11.55 -4.00 10.42
N LEU A 6 -10.92 -2.83 10.47
CA LEU A 6 -10.69 -2.00 9.29
C LEU A 6 -9.74 -2.67 8.29
N GLN A 7 -8.65 -3.30 8.75
CA GLN A 7 -7.75 -4.06 7.87
C GLN A 7 -8.48 -5.22 7.17
N ASN A 8 -9.31 -5.96 7.89
CA ASN A 8 -10.12 -7.03 7.31
C ASN A 8 -11.12 -6.50 6.29
N LEU A 9 -11.76 -5.37 6.58
CA LEU A 9 -12.68 -4.71 5.65
C LEU A 9 -11.97 -4.28 4.36
N ILE A 10 -10.77 -3.70 4.47
CA ILE A 10 -9.94 -3.34 3.32
C ILE A 10 -9.64 -4.57 2.47
N VAL A 11 -9.10 -5.64 3.07
CA VAL A 11 -8.72 -6.87 2.35
C VAL A 11 -9.92 -7.55 1.70
N SER A 12 -11.06 -7.60 2.39
CA SER A 12 -12.28 -8.28 1.89
C SER A 12 -12.92 -7.57 0.70
N ASN A 13 -12.62 -6.29 0.49
CA ASN A 13 -13.13 -5.50 -0.63
C ASN A 13 -12.11 -5.37 -1.78
N MET A 14 -10.94 -6.03 -1.68
CA MET A 14 -9.98 -6.05 -2.78
C MET A 14 -10.41 -7.03 -3.88
N SER A 15 -10.15 -6.66 -5.13
CA SER A 15 -10.30 -7.56 -6.28
C SER A 15 -9.36 -8.77 -6.18
N SER A 16 -9.82 -9.95 -6.60
CA SER A 16 -8.97 -11.14 -6.71
C SER A 16 -7.87 -11.03 -7.77
N GLU A 17 -7.92 -10.01 -8.63
CA GLU A 17 -6.93 -9.76 -9.68
C GLU A 17 -5.67 -9.05 -9.18
N VAL A 18 -5.73 -8.39 -8.01
CA VAL A 18 -4.59 -7.69 -7.42
C VAL A 18 -3.82 -8.62 -6.49
N ASN A 19 -2.49 -8.53 -6.55
CA ASN A 19 -1.59 -9.28 -5.68
C ASN A 19 -1.08 -8.40 -4.54
N LEU A 20 -2.01 -7.95 -3.70
CA LEU A 20 -1.72 -7.16 -2.50
C LEU A 20 -1.74 -8.05 -1.26
N ARG A 21 -0.61 -8.14 -0.58
CA ARG A 21 -0.51 -8.89 0.68
C ARG A 21 -0.48 -7.93 1.87
N PRO A 22 -1.43 -8.01 2.81
CA PRO A 22 -1.36 -7.22 4.05
C PRO A 22 -0.14 -7.61 4.87
N LEU A 23 0.55 -6.63 5.44
CA LEU A 23 1.72 -6.82 6.28
C LEU A 23 1.35 -6.59 7.75
N SER A 24 0.58 -7.52 8.33
CA SER A 24 0.17 -7.44 9.73
C SER A 24 1.38 -7.41 10.67
N GLY A 25 1.42 -6.42 11.56
CA GLY A 25 2.53 -6.22 12.50
C GLY A 25 3.75 -5.50 11.91
N PHE A 26 3.75 -5.19 10.61
CA PHE A 26 4.77 -4.33 10.03
C PHE A 26 4.56 -2.90 10.53
N LYS A 27 5.51 -2.42 11.35
CA LYS A 27 5.53 -1.07 11.87
C LYS A 27 6.72 -0.35 11.27
N MET A 28 6.45 0.54 10.34
CA MET A 28 7.45 1.46 9.81
C MET A 28 7.07 2.86 10.29
N ASP A 29 7.95 3.49 11.07
CA ASP A 29 7.74 4.85 11.55
C ASP A 29 8.11 5.89 10.47
N PHE A 30 7.72 5.63 9.24
CA PHE A 30 8.28 6.31 8.06
C PHE A 30 7.70 7.73 7.86
N SER A 31 6.52 8.03 8.40
CA SER A 31 5.87 9.34 8.21
C SER A 31 5.84 10.25 9.44
N ALA A 32 6.37 9.80 10.60
CA ALA A 32 6.39 10.56 11.85
C ALA A 32 5.04 11.21 12.23
N ASN A 33 3.93 10.68 11.71
CA ASN A 33 2.59 11.24 11.87
C ASN A 33 1.79 10.37 12.85
N PRO A 34 1.72 10.76 14.14
CA PRO A 34 1.08 9.97 15.18
C PRO A 34 -0.45 9.96 15.08
N ASP A 35 -1.03 10.91 14.33
CA ASP A 35 -2.49 11.10 14.25
C ASP A 35 -3.15 10.19 13.19
N PHE A 36 -2.43 9.17 12.70
CA PHE A 36 -2.88 8.28 11.64
C PHE A 36 -2.57 6.81 11.95
N ASP A 37 -3.61 5.98 11.82
CA ASP A 37 -3.48 4.53 11.71
C ASP A 37 -3.01 4.15 10.31
N LYS A 38 -2.01 3.26 10.23
CA LYS A 38 -1.38 2.87 8.97
C LYS A 38 -1.55 1.39 8.69
N PHE A 39 -2.01 1.10 7.49
CA PHE A 39 -2.20 -0.25 6.98
C PHE A 39 -1.24 -0.48 5.82
N PHE A 40 -0.28 -1.39 6.00
CA PHE A 40 0.75 -1.65 5.01
C PHE A 40 0.44 -2.89 4.18
N PHE A 41 0.77 -2.80 2.89
CA PHE A 41 0.58 -3.85 1.90
C PHE A 41 1.84 -4.00 1.05
N ALA A 42 2.18 -5.23 0.70
CA ALA A 42 3.22 -5.52 -0.28
C ALA A 42 2.58 -5.84 -1.63
N ALA A 43 3.06 -5.19 -2.68
CA ALA A 43 2.89 -5.61 -4.06
C ALA A 43 4.23 -6.22 -4.53
N SER A 44 4.20 -7.43 -5.09
CA SER A 44 5.41 -8.15 -5.46
C SER A 44 5.45 -8.49 -6.95
N CYS A 45 6.66 -8.45 -7.52
CA CYS A 45 6.96 -8.92 -8.87
C CYS A 45 7.79 -10.21 -8.80
N ASP A 46 7.66 -11.08 -9.80
CA ASP A 46 8.41 -12.34 -9.91
C ASP A 46 9.93 -12.13 -10.02
N CYS A 47 10.39 -10.93 -10.40
CA CYS A 47 11.81 -10.57 -10.37
C CYS A 47 12.39 -10.35 -8.96
N GLY A 48 11.55 -10.47 -7.92
CA GLY A 48 11.91 -10.32 -6.52
C GLY A 48 11.85 -8.88 -6.00
N THR A 49 11.53 -7.89 -6.83
CA THR A 49 11.26 -6.52 -6.38
C THR A 49 9.85 -6.44 -5.79
N SER A 50 9.72 -5.74 -4.67
CA SER A 50 8.42 -5.44 -4.05
C SER A 50 8.27 -3.95 -3.78
N ALA A 51 7.06 -3.44 -3.96
CA ALA A 51 6.66 -2.12 -3.51
C ALA A 51 5.92 -2.23 -2.18
N LEU A 52 6.21 -1.30 -1.28
CA LEU A 52 5.45 -1.08 -0.05
C LEU A 52 4.40 -0.01 -0.34
N LEU A 53 3.13 -0.38 -0.19
CA LEU A 53 2.00 0.54 -0.27
C LEU A 53 1.39 0.69 1.13
N SER A 54 0.82 1.86 1.40
CA SER A 54 0.14 2.12 2.67
C SER A 54 -1.16 2.87 2.47
N LEU A 55 -2.13 2.54 3.30
CA LEU A 55 -3.35 3.32 3.49
C LEU A 55 -3.27 3.92 4.90
N GLU A 56 -3.39 5.24 4.97
CA GLU A 56 -3.36 5.98 6.23
C GLU A 56 -4.77 6.52 6.53
N VAL A 57 -5.23 6.32 7.77
CA VAL A 57 -6.54 6.79 8.25
C VAL A 57 -6.31 7.66 9.48
N SER A 58 -6.78 8.90 9.43
CA SER A 58 -6.67 9.78 10.59
C SER A 58 -7.51 9.22 11.75
N ILE A 59 -6.93 9.22 12.96
CA ILE A 59 -7.60 8.75 14.19
C ILE A 59 -8.81 9.62 14.58
N HIS A 60 -8.95 10.80 13.96
CA HIS A 60 -10.05 11.73 14.19
C HIS A 60 -11.28 11.48 13.30
N LYS A 61 -11.23 10.49 12.40
CA LYS A 61 -12.34 10.16 11.51
C LYS A 61 -13.36 9.26 12.17
N THR A 62 -14.63 9.59 11.96
CA THR A 62 -15.75 8.75 12.38
C THR A 62 -15.87 7.51 11.48
N ASP A 63 -16.52 6.46 12.00
CA ASP A 63 -16.73 5.22 11.25
C ASP A 63 -17.52 5.47 9.94
N ASP A 64 -18.47 6.39 9.95
CA ASP A 64 -19.24 6.79 8.76
C ASP A 64 -18.38 7.49 7.71
N GLU A 65 -17.50 8.40 8.13
CA GLU A 65 -16.53 9.04 7.23
C GLU A 65 -15.57 8.01 6.62
N ILE A 66 -15.08 7.08 7.44
CA ILE A 66 -14.20 6.00 7.00
C ILE A 66 -14.92 5.14 5.96
N ASN A 67 -16.11 4.63 6.27
CA ASN A 67 -16.89 3.77 5.38
C ASN A 67 -17.22 4.46 4.05
N LYS A 68 -17.50 5.76 4.07
CA LYS A 68 -17.77 6.55 2.85
C LYS A 68 -16.54 6.72 1.97
N ALA A 69 -15.36 6.91 2.57
CA ALA A 69 -14.12 7.12 1.83
C ALA A 69 -13.47 5.81 1.35
N LEU A 70 -13.66 4.73 2.10
CA LEU A 70 -12.91 3.47 1.96
C LEU A 70 -12.94 2.88 0.54
N PRO A 71 -14.09 2.78 -0.16
CA PRO A 71 -14.11 2.19 -1.51
C PRO A 71 -13.17 2.89 -2.48
N SER A 72 -13.15 4.23 -2.45
CA SER A 72 -12.28 5.03 -3.33
C SER A 72 -10.79 4.88 -2.99
N LEU A 73 -10.47 4.66 -1.71
CA LEU A 73 -9.09 4.43 -1.26
C LEU A 73 -8.61 3.04 -1.65
N ILE A 74 -9.47 2.03 -1.54
CA ILE A 74 -9.19 0.66 -2.01
C ILE A 74 -8.95 0.66 -3.51
N GLU A 75 -9.78 1.36 -4.30
CA GLU A 75 -9.58 1.48 -5.74
C GLU A 75 -8.22 2.10 -6.08
N LYS A 76 -7.83 3.18 -5.40
CA LYS A 76 -6.51 3.80 -5.59
C LYS A 76 -5.36 2.86 -5.22
N LEU A 77 -5.49 2.13 -4.12
CA LEU A 77 -4.49 1.16 -3.67
C LEU A 77 -4.31 0.03 -4.71
N GLN A 78 -5.42 -0.48 -5.26
CA GLN A 78 -5.40 -1.46 -6.34
C GLN A 78 -4.76 -0.90 -7.62
N ASN A 79 -5.09 0.34 -7.98
CA ASN A 79 -4.52 0.98 -9.16
C ASN A 79 -3.01 1.18 -9.02
N GLN A 80 -2.52 1.53 -7.82
CA GLN A 80 -1.09 1.61 -7.54
C GLN A 80 -0.40 0.24 -7.69
N GLU A 81 -1.01 -0.84 -7.22
CA GLU A 81 -0.48 -2.18 -7.42
C GLU A 81 -0.42 -2.56 -8.90
N LYS A 82 -1.50 -2.29 -9.65
CA LYS A 82 -1.56 -2.55 -11.10
C LYS A 82 -0.50 -1.74 -11.85
N SER A 83 -0.33 -0.48 -11.50
CA SER A 83 0.73 0.38 -12.06
C SER A 83 2.13 -0.12 -11.72
N PHE A 84 2.35 -0.62 -10.50
CA PHE A 84 3.63 -1.24 -10.15
C PHE A 84 3.88 -2.51 -10.98
N ARG A 85 2.89 -3.38 -11.14
CA ARG A 85 3.02 -4.63 -11.91
C ARG A 85 3.15 -4.43 -13.42
N SER A 86 2.63 -3.32 -13.96
CA SER A 86 2.77 -3.03 -15.39
C SER A 86 4.17 -2.55 -15.78
N MET A 87 5.01 -2.16 -14.81
CA MET A 87 6.43 -1.89 -15.05
C MET A 87 7.17 -3.18 -15.38
N ASN A 88 8.14 -3.10 -16.29
CA ASN A 88 8.99 -4.24 -16.61
C ASN A 88 10.09 -4.46 -15.53
N CYS A 89 10.66 -5.67 -15.51
CA CYS A 89 11.68 -6.05 -14.54
C CYS A 89 12.94 -5.17 -14.60
N THR A 90 13.23 -4.54 -15.75
CA THR A 90 14.34 -3.58 -15.87
C THR A 90 14.06 -2.34 -15.02
N MET A 91 12.86 -1.76 -15.11
CA MET A 91 12.45 -0.63 -14.27
C MET A 91 12.43 -1.00 -12.79
N HIS A 92 11.88 -2.16 -12.43
CA HIS A 92 11.93 -2.66 -11.05
C HIS A 92 13.37 -2.81 -10.53
N GLY A 93 14.29 -3.25 -11.40
CA GLY A 93 15.71 -3.33 -11.09
C GLY A 93 16.33 -1.96 -10.78
N MET A 94 15.94 -0.92 -11.53
CA MET A 94 16.37 0.46 -11.27
C MET A 94 15.82 0.97 -9.93
N MET A 95 14.53 0.78 -9.66
CA MET A 95 13.91 1.20 -8.39
C MET A 95 14.60 0.56 -7.18
N ARG A 96 14.95 -0.73 -7.26
CA ARG A 96 15.60 -1.46 -6.18
C ARG A 96 17.02 -0.97 -5.90
N LYS A 97 17.77 -0.63 -6.95
CA LYS A 97 19.18 -0.21 -6.85
C LYS A 97 19.33 1.29 -6.57
N GLY A 98 18.28 2.08 -6.78
CA GLY A 98 18.35 3.53 -6.86
C GLY A 98 18.88 4.00 -8.22
N PHE A 99 18.68 5.27 -8.54
CA PHE A 99 19.36 5.89 -9.67
C PHE A 99 20.83 6.05 -9.29
N ILE A 100 21.72 5.33 -9.98
CA ILE A 100 23.13 5.68 -10.02
C ILE A 100 23.23 6.72 -11.13
N GLU A 101 23.28 8.00 -10.77
CA GLU A 101 23.77 9.00 -11.73
C GLU A 101 25.25 8.68 -11.95
N ASP A 102 25.58 8.11 -13.11
CA ASP A 102 26.96 8.05 -13.57
C ASP A 102 27.46 9.49 -13.71
N THR A 103 28.15 9.96 -12.67
CA THR A 103 28.82 11.25 -12.67
C THR A 103 29.99 11.11 -13.65
N LYS A 104 29.81 11.63 -14.87
CA LYS A 104 30.87 11.80 -15.86
C LYS A 104 31.75 13.00 -15.54
#